data_AF-A0A1H4ZJW5-F1
#
_entry.id   AF-A0A1H4ZJW5-F1
#
_cell.length_a   1.000
_cell.length_b   1.000
_cell.length_c   1.000
_cell.angle_alpha   90.00
_cell.angle_beta   90.00
_cell.angle_gamma   90.00
#
_symmetry.space_group_name_H-M   'P 1'
#
loop_
_entity.id
_entity.type
_entity.pdbx_description
1 polymer ?
#
loop_
_entity_poly.entity_id
_entity_poly.type
_entity_poly.pdbx_seq_one_letter_code
_entity_poly.pdbx_strand_id
1 'polypeptide(L)' 'MTNVTRLHHALPLSPAINQAITGLDSAIAKAIDAAKGAGLPQGLVVSLLHGHALMQTNIMVS' A
#
# COMPACT_ATOMS: atom_id res chain seq x y z
N MET A 1 -7.85 -7.18 -17.30
CA MET A 1 -6.68 -6.43 -16.81
C MET A 1 -6.26 -5.29 -17.75
N THR A 2 -7.04 -4.22 -17.86
CA THR A 2 -6.75 -3.08 -18.78
C THR A 2 -6.26 -1.82 -18.07
N ASN A 3 -6.12 -1.81 -16.74
CA ASN A 3 -5.79 -0.61 -15.98
C ASN A 3 -4.56 -0.76 -15.07
N VAL A 4 -3.54 -1.48 -15.55
CA VAL A 4 -2.22 -1.52 -14.89
C VAL A 4 -1.37 -0.41 -15.49
N THR A 5 -1.27 0.72 -14.79
CA THR A 5 -0.44 1.85 -15.22
C THR A 5 1.04 1.44 -15.14
N ARG A 6 1.72 1.31 -16.28
CA ARG A 6 3.18 1.07 -16.33
C ARG A 6 3.91 2.33 -15.85
N LEU A 7 4.64 2.21 -14.74
CA LEU A 7 5.40 3.30 -14.11
C LEU A 7 6.71 3.69 -14.85
N HIS A 8 6.82 3.47 -16.16
CA HIS A 8 8.11 3.65 -16.85
C HIS A 8 8.30 5.05 -17.48
N HIS A 9 9.15 5.82 -16.78
CA HIS A 9 10.43 6.34 -17.31
C HIS A 9 10.52 7.69 -18.03
N ALA A 10 9.55 8.62 -18.00
CA ALA A 10 9.81 9.95 -18.60
C ALA A 10 9.06 11.18 -18.08
N LEU A 11 8.03 11.05 -17.23
CA LEU A 11 7.27 12.22 -16.77
C LEU A 11 7.07 12.16 -15.26
N PRO A 12 7.08 13.32 -14.56
CA PRO A 12 6.61 13.35 -13.18
C PRO A 12 5.20 12.77 -13.15
N LEU A 13 4.96 11.85 -12.22
CA LEU A 13 3.63 11.31 -11.97
C LEU A 13 2.66 12.48 -11.84
N SER A 14 1.46 12.36 -12.42
CA SER A 14 0.49 13.45 -12.35
C SER A 14 0.26 13.83 -10.88
N PRO A 15 0.00 15.11 -10.56
CA PRO A 15 -0.24 15.53 -9.18
C PRO A 15 -1.31 14.69 -8.47
N ALA A 16 -2.32 14.23 -9.22
CA ALA A 16 -3.36 13.34 -8.73
C ALA A 16 -2.82 11.95 -8.32
N ILE A 17 -1.91 11.36 -9.10
CA ILE A 17 -1.28 10.09 -8.74
C ILE A 17 -0.39 10.25 -7.51
N ASN A 18 0.39 11.34 -7.43
CA ASN A 18 1.20 11.62 -6.24
C ASN A 18 0.33 11.78 -5.00
N GLN A 19 -0.79 12.52 -5.10
CA GLN A 19 -1.72 12.67 -3.99
C GLN A 19 -2.35 11.34 -3.57
N ALA A 20 -2.69 10.47 -4.53
CA ALA A 20 -3.20 9.14 -4.25
C ALA A 20 -2.16 8.26 -3.53
N ILE A 21 -0.89 8.31 -3.95
CA ILE A 21 0.21 7.59 -3.29
C ILE A 21 0.42 8.10 -1.87
N THR A 22 0.52 9.42 -1.67
CA THR A 22 0.67 10.02 -0.34
C THR A 22 -0.52 9.70 0.57
N GLY A 23 -1.74 9.71 0.03
CA GLY A 23 -2.94 9.33 0.76
C GLY A 23 -2.91 7.88 1.22
N LEU A 24 -2.50 6.96 0.34
CA LEU A 24 -2.35 5.55 0.67
C LEU A 24 -1.27 5.33 1.73
N ASP A 25 -0.10 5.93 1.56
CA ASP A 25 1.01 5.83 2.51
C ASP A 25 0.62 6.35 3.90
N SER A 26 -0.04 7.51 3.97
CA SER A 26 -0.54 8.07 5.22
C SER A 26 -1.57 7.17 5.91
N ALA A 27 -2.46 6.53 5.13
CA ALA A 27 -3.45 5.61 5.68
C ALA A 27 -2.79 4.35 6.28
N ILE A 28 -1.77 3.80 5.60
CA ILE A 28 -1.00 2.65 6.08
C ILE A 28 -0.24 3.03 7.36
N ALA A 29 0.42 4.19 7.38
CA ALA A 29 1.15 4.67 8.55
C ALA A 29 0.22 4.82 9.77
N LYS A 30 -0.95 5.44 9.61
CA LYS A 30 -1.95 5.58 10.67
C LYS A 30 -2.46 4.23 11.19
N ALA A 31 -2.68 3.27 10.30
CA ALA A 31 -3.10 1.93 10.69
C ALA A 31 -2.03 1.21 11.51
N ILE A 32 -0.76 1.36 11.13
CA ILE A 32 0.39 0.83 11.88
C ILE A 32 0.50 1.49 13.25
N ASP A 33 0.37 2.81 13.34
CA ASP A 33 0.46 3.55 14.60
C ASP A 33 -0.69 3.17 15.55
N ALA A 34 -1.90 2.99 15.03
CA ALA A 34 -3.04 2.49 15.81
C ALA A 34 -2.78 1.06 16.33
N ALA A 35 -2.24 0.17 15.50
CA ALA A 35 -1.91 -1.20 15.90
C ALA A 35 -0.82 -1.23 16.98
N LYS A 36 0.21 -0.38 16.86
CA LYS A 36 1.24 -0.20 17.88
C LYS A 36 0.65 0.35 19.18
N GLY A 37 -0.22 1.35 19.10
CA GLY A 37 -0.92 1.93 20.26
C GLY A 37 -1.82 0.93 20.99
N ALA A 38 -2.37 -0.06 20.26
CA ALA A 38 -3.12 -1.17 20.83
C ALA A 38 -2.23 -2.28 21.43
N GLY A 39 -0.91 -2.14 21.39
CA GLY A 39 0.04 -3.12 21.93
C GLY A 39 0.28 -4.33 21.03
N LEU A 40 -0.05 -4.25 19.74
CA LEU A 40 0.14 -5.37 18.82
C LEU A 40 1.65 -5.62 18.56
N PRO A 41 2.14 -6.86 18.71
CA PRO A 41 3.53 -7.20 18.40
C PRO A 41 3.91 -6.80 16.98
N GLN A 42 5.09 -6.18 16.82
CA GLN A 42 5.55 -5.67 15.52
C GLN A 42 5.60 -6.77 14.44
N GLY A 43 6.01 -7.99 14.82
CA GLY A 43 6.02 -9.13 13.90
C GLY A 43 4.63 -9.51 13.36
N LEU A 44 3.57 -9.34 14.15
CA LEU A 44 2.19 -9.58 13.72
C LEU A 44 1.67 -8.48 12.80
N VAL A 45 2.06 -7.22 13.03
CA VAL A 45 1.74 -6.12 12.11
C VAL A 45 2.35 -6.39 10.74
N VAL A 46 3.63 -6.79 10.70
CA VAL A 46 4.36 -7.07 9.46
C VAL A 46 3.77 -8.28 8.72
N SER A 47 3.38 -9.35 9.43
CA SER A 47 2.81 -10.55 8.80
C SER A 47 1.45 -10.27 8.16
N LEU A 48 0.60 -9.47 8.79
CA LEU A 48 -0.69 -9.05 8.23
C LEU A 48 -0.52 -8.21 6.97
N LEU A 49 0.40 -7.24 6.97
CA LEU A 49 0.70 -6.42 5.79
C LEU A 49 1.20 -7.27 4.62
N HIS A 50 2.06 -8.27 4.88
CA HIS A 50 2.48 -9.22 3.86
C HIS A 50 1.31 -10.04 3.31
N GLY A 51 0.39 -10.50 4.17
CA GLY A 51 -0.82 -11.21 3.74
C GLY A 51 -1.69 -10.36 2.80
N HIS A 52 -1.90 -9.08 3.12
CA HIS A 52 -2.62 -8.16 2.25
C HIS A 52 -1.92 -7.93 0.91
N ALA A 53 -0.59 -7.79 0.91
CA ALA A 53 0.18 -7.64 -0.32
C ALA A 53 0.07 -8.87 -1.24
N LEU A 54 0.12 -10.08 -0.66
CA LEU A 54 -0.07 -11.32 -1.41
C LEU A 54 -1.47 -11.41 -2.00
N MET A 55 -2.51 -11.11 -1.21
CA MET A 55 -3.90 -11.09 -1.67
C MET A 55 -4.09 -10.10 -2.84
N GLN A 56 -3.60 -8.88 -2.69
CA GLN A 56 -3.72 -7.85 -3.70
C GLN A 56 -2.96 -8.24 -4.98
N THR A 57 -1.78 -8.85 -4.84
CA THR A 57 -1.01 -9.39 -5.98
C THR A 57 -1.81 -10.46 -6.72
N ASN A 58 -2.43 -11.39 -5.99
CA ASN A 58 -3.28 -12.42 -6.60
C ASN A 58 -4.47 -11.82 -7.37
N ILE A 59 -5.14 -10.81 -6.81
CA ILE A 59 -6.24 -10.10 -7.47
C ILE A 59 -5.78 -9.38 -8.74
N MET A 60 -4.56 -8.83 -8.76
CA MET A 60 -4.05 -8.11 -9.92
C MET A 60 -3.59 -9.03 -11.05
N VAL A 61 -3.20 -10.26 -10.74
CA VAL A 61 -2.66 -11.22 -11.72
C VAL A 61 -3.71 -12.22 -12.20
N SER A 62 -4.78 -12.45 -11.43
CA SER A 62 -5.93 -13.29 -11.81
C SER A 62 -6.92 -12.51 -12.69
#